data_AF-A0AAJ0G7Y3-F1
#
_entry.id   AF-A0AAJ0G7Y3-F1
#
_cell.length_a   1.000
_cell.length_b   1.000
_cell.length_c   1.000
_cell.angle_alpha   90.00
_cell.angle_beta   90.00
_cell.angle_gamma   90.00
#
_symmetry.space_group_name_H-M   'P 1'
#
loop_
_entity.id
_entity.type
_entity.pdbx_description
1 polymer ?
#
loop_
_entity_poly.entity_id
_entity_poly.type
_entity_poly.pdbx_seq_one_letter_code
_entity_poly.pdbx_strand_id
1 'polypeptide(L)'
;MPDQPSQSIAAPFPAPPPFYHHFTKPNLAQLRRIQKDTPSQPQPNGNGNDHTDSSTSESKPSIDVLSLPPELRYLLPPRPPTPSSTYRSFGSHISLSAPELTLADAGIEQLYPTSPPPQTSSRVEGEAPLPTANPQPHLIALARSMLTTYLSLIGTLSLNPELFGDRVDDLQTICYNMHDLINQYRPHQARETLVLLMEERVEGMREEVRRVREGRERVESVMRELGVKNEEEVGGGLVKEEGKAEDGGDQSEKQRQRSKWRAMEREMEGVS
;
A
#
# COMPACT_ATOMS: atom_id res chain seq x y z
N MET A 1 -56.78 19.72 -21.66
CA MET A 1 -56.30 19.49 -20.28
C MET A 1 -54.81 19.19 -20.38
N PRO A 2 -53.92 20.04 -19.86
CA PRO A 2 -52.48 19.77 -19.89
C PRO A 2 -52.11 18.76 -18.79
N ASP A 3 -51.36 17.73 -19.16
CA ASP A 3 -50.81 16.71 -18.26
C ASP A 3 -49.88 17.35 -17.23
N GLN A 4 -50.18 17.13 -15.94
CA GLN A 4 -49.27 17.48 -14.85
C GLN A 4 -48.10 16.49 -14.83
N PRO A 5 -46.83 16.95 -14.86
CA PRO A 5 -45.70 16.06 -14.66
C PRO A 5 -45.71 15.54 -13.23
N SER A 6 -45.83 14.22 -13.10
CA SER A 6 -45.70 13.48 -11.86
C SER A 6 -44.39 13.86 -11.16
N GLN A 7 -44.50 14.48 -9.97
CA GLN A 7 -43.36 14.73 -9.11
C GLN A 7 -42.81 13.39 -8.63
N SER A 8 -41.76 12.89 -9.30
CA SER A 8 -41.03 11.71 -8.84
C SER A 8 -40.33 12.07 -7.53
N ILE A 9 -40.65 11.33 -6.47
CA ILE A 9 -39.98 11.42 -5.17
C ILE A 9 -38.48 11.21 -5.42
N ALA A 10 -37.69 12.28 -5.27
CA ALA A 10 -36.25 12.22 -5.47
C ALA A 10 -35.65 11.31 -4.39
N ALA A 11 -34.95 10.26 -4.81
CA ALA A 11 -34.22 9.39 -3.90
C ALA A 11 -33.20 10.22 -3.09
N PRO A 12 -32.95 9.89 -1.81
CA PRO A 12 -32.02 10.63 -0.95
C PRO A 12 -30.56 10.59 -1.42
N PHE A 13 -30.23 9.67 -2.32
CA PHE A 13 -28.90 9.52 -2.90
C PHE A 13 -28.97 9.68 -4.42
N PRO A 14 -27.97 10.31 -5.04
CA PRO A 14 -27.92 10.42 -6.49
C PRO A 14 -27.84 9.04 -7.12
N ALA A 15 -28.46 8.88 -8.30
CA ALA A 15 -28.29 7.69 -9.11
C ALA A 15 -26.80 7.50 -9.45
N PRO A 16 -26.32 6.25 -9.62
CA PRO A 16 -24.95 6.00 -10.03
C PRO A 16 -24.65 6.69 -11.36
N PRO A 17 -23.37 7.07 -11.62
CA PRO A 17 -23.00 7.76 -12.84
C PRO A 17 -23.36 6.93 -14.10
N PRO A 18 -23.87 7.55 -15.18
CA PRO A 18 -24.46 6.85 -16.33
C PRO A 18 -23.49 5.90 -17.06
N PHE A 19 -22.18 6.04 -16.83
CA PHE A 19 -21.18 5.17 -17.44
C PHE A 19 -21.31 3.69 -17.05
N TYR A 20 -22.01 3.36 -15.95
CA TYR A 20 -22.13 1.98 -15.49
C TYR A 20 -22.84 1.07 -16.51
N HIS A 21 -23.72 1.64 -17.35
CA HIS A 21 -24.43 0.89 -18.39
C HIS A 21 -23.48 0.29 -19.44
N HIS A 22 -22.31 0.89 -19.64
CA HIS A 22 -21.35 0.43 -20.65
C HIS A 22 -20.52 -0.79 -20.18
N PHE A 23 -20.57 -1.15 -18.88
CA PHE A 23 -19.88 -2.29 -18.29
C PHE A 23 -20.58 -3.62 -18.58
N THR A 24 -20.76 -3.93 -19.86
CA THR A 24 -21.37 -5.18 -20.33
C THR A 24 -20.31 -6.22 -20.69
N LYS A 25 -20.64 -7.51 -20.54
CA LYS A 25 -19.78 -8.64 -20.95
C LYS A 25 -19.25 -8.52 -22.40
N PRO A 26 -20.06 -8.18 -23.42
CA PRO A 26 -19.57 -8.02 -24.79
C PRO A 26 -18.59 -6.84 -24.92
N ASN A 27 -18.87 -5.69 -24.30
CA ASN A 27 -17.98 -4.52 -24.37
C ASN A 27 -16.61 -4.81 -23.71
N LEU A 28 -16.60 -5.55 -22.60
CA LEU A 28 -15.35 -6.01 -21.96
C LEU A 28 -14.56 -6.98 -22.86
N ALA A 29 -15.25 -7.87 -23.56
CA ALA A 29 -14.60 -8.79 -24.52
C ALA A 29 -14.02 -8.03 -25.72
N GLN A 30 -14.71 -7.00 -26.23
CA GLN A 30 -14.20 -6.12 -27.29
C GLN A 30 -12.99 -5.33 -26.83
N LEU A 31 -13.02 -4.74 -25.63
CA LEU A 31 -11.89 -4.03 -25.06
C LEU A 31 -10.64 -4.92 -24.96
N ARG A 32 -10.79 -6.17 -24.50
CA ARG A 32 -9.69 -7.15 -24.42
C ARG A 32 -9.11 -7.51 -25.78
N ARG A 33 -9.95 -7.59 -26.83
CA ARG A 33 -9.48 -7.82 -28.21
C ARG A 33 -8.64 -6.64 -28.70
N ILE A 34 -9.15 -5.41 -28.54
CA ILE A 34 -8.44 -4.20 -28.95
C ILE A 34 -7.12 -4.03 -28.19
N GLN A 35 -7.10 -4.33 -26.88
CA GLN A 35 -5.87 -4.34 -26.08
C GLN A 35 -4.85 -5.38 -26.55
N LYS A 36 -5.30 -6.53 -27.05
CA LYS A 36 -4.43 -7.59 -27.60
C LYS A 36 -3.93 -7.25 -29.01
N ASP A 37 -4.77 -6.59 -29.82
CA ASP A 37 -4.47 -6.21 -31.19
C ASP A 37 -3.63 -4.93 -31.28
N THR A 38 -3.61 -4.11 -30.22
CA THR A 38 -2.71 -2.95 -30.10
C THR A 38 -1.35 -3.44 -29.59
N PRO A 39 -0.30 -3.52 -30.43
CA PRO A 39 1.03 -3.82 -29.95
C PRO A 39 1.48 -2.69 -29.02
N SER A 40 1.94 -3.04 -27.82
CA SER A 40 2.63 -2.13 -26.91
C SER A 40 3.76 -1.45 -27.68
N GLN A 41 3.67 -0.13 -27.92
CA GLN A 41 4.79 0.59 -28.51
C GLN A 41 5.99 0.47 -27.55
N PRO A 42 7.17 0.03 -28.02
CA PRO A 42 8.39 0.20 -27.27
C PRO A 42 8.69 1.70 -27.15
N GLN A 43 8.86 2.15 -25.90
CA GLN A 43 9.48 3.43 -25.60
C GLN A 43 10.82 3.54 -26.36
N PRO A 44 11.16 4.69 -27.00
CA PRO A 44 12.49 4.88 -27.54
C PRO A 44 13.49 4.97 -26.37
N ASN A 45 14.60 4.24 -26.51
CA ASN A 45 15.75 4.19 -25.62
C ASN A 45 16.05 5.51 -24.88
N GLY A 46 15.89 5.50 -23.55
CA GLY A 46 16.61 6.38 -22.64
C GLY A 46 17.70 5.57 -21.95
N ASN A 47 18.94 5.68 -22.43
CA ASN A 47 20.13 5.17 -21.75
C ASN A 47 20.34 5.93 -20.43
N GLY A 48 20.52 5.22 -19.32
CA GLY A 48 21.07 5.80 -18.10
C GLY A 48 20.55 5.16 -16.82
N ASN A 49 21.30 4.17 -16.32
CA ASN A 49 21.30 3.59 -14.98
C ASN A 49 20.44 4.31 -13.92
N ASP A 50 19.45 3.62 -13.35
CA ASP A 50 19.19 3.73 -11.91
C ASP A 50 18.51 2.48 -11.36
N HIS A 51 18.98 2.02 -10.22
CA HIS A 51 18.37 0.95 -9.44
C HIS A 51 17.27 1.57 -8.60
N THR A 52 16.00 1.16 -8.75
CA THR A 52 15.03 0.93 -7.66
C THR A 52 13.60 0.68 -8.16
N ASP A 53 12.90 -0.13 -7.35
CA ASP A 53 11.44 -0.23 -7.19
C ASP A 53 10.62 -1.04 -8.20
N SER A 54 10.54 -2.33 -7.87
CA SER A 54 9.40 -3.22 -8.14
C SER A 54 8.11 -2.67 -7.49
N SER A 55 7.56 -1.60 -8.05
CA SER A 55 6.13 -1.36 -8.03
C SER A 55 5.57 -1.88 -9.35
N THR A 56 4.60 -2.78 -9.27
CA THR A 56 3.86 -3.35 -10.40
C THR A 56 3.06 -2.25 -11.10
N SER A 57 3.77 -1.38 -11.84
CA SER A 57 3.18 -0.54 -12.86
C SER A 57 2.87 -1.43 -14.05
N GLU A 58 1.66 -1.98 -14.08
CA GLU A 58 1.12 -2.55 -15.30
C GLU A 58 1.24 -1.47 -16.39
N SER A 59 2.13 -1.70 -17.34
CA SER A 59 2.31 -0.91 -18.55
C SER A 59 1.04 -1.03 -19.39
N LYS A 60 0.00 -0.28 -19.00
CA LYS A 60 -1.26 -0.23 -19.75
C LYS A 60 -0.95 0.26 -21.16
N PRO A 61 -1.49 -0.40 -22.20
CA PRO A 61 -1.36 0.10 -23.56
C PRO A 61 -1.94 1.51 -23.59
N SER A 62 -1.15 2.47 -24.05
CA SER A 62 -1.57 3.85 -24.30
C SER A 62 -2.52 3.89 -25.49
N ILE A 63 -3.68 3.24 -25.36
CA ILE A 63 -4.73 3.32 -26.38
C ILE A 63 -5.24 4.75 -26.36
N ASP A 64 -5.16 5.41 -27.51
CA ASP A 64 -5.68 6.76 -27.64
C ASP A 64 -7.20 6.72 -27.46
N VAL A 65 -7.66 7.31 -26.35
CA VAL A 65 -9.04 7.28 -25.86
C VAL A 65 -10.03 7.86 -26.88
N LEU A 66 -9.53 8.69 -27.81
CA LEU A 66 -10.30 9.30 -28.89
C LEU A 66 -10.49 8.38 -30.10
N SER A 67 -9.69 7.33 -30.24
CA SER A 67 -9.80 6.35 -31.34
C SER A 67 -10.84 5.26 -31.09
N LEU A 68 -11.27 5.09 -29.84
CA LEU A 68 -12.22 4.06 -29.42
C LEU A 68 -13.67 4.51 -29.60
N PRO A 69 -14.59 3.57 -29.88
CA PRO A 69 -16.03 3.81 -29.78
C PRO A 69 -16.41 4.42 -28.40
N PRO A 70 -17.38 5.35 -28.35
CA PRO A 70 -17.73 6.09 -27.14
C PRO A 70 -18.10 5.17 -25.96
N GLU A 71 -18.70 4.03 -26.26
CA GLU A 71 -19.09 2.98 -25.31
C GLU A 71 -17.89 2.32 -24.60
N LEU A 72 -16.75 2.19 -25.30
CA LEU A 72 -15.55 1.53 -24.76
C LEU A 72 -14.63 2.52 -24.03
N ARG A 73 -14.79 3.82 -24.28
CA ARG A 73 -14.05 4.89 -23.60
C ARG A 73 -14.30 4.90 -22.09
N TYR A 74 -15.51 4.59 -21.66
CA TYR A 74 -15.91 4.57 -20.25
C TYR A 74 -15.36 3.37 -19.47
N LEU A 75 -14.86 2.34 -20.16
CA LEU A 75 -14.23 1.18 -19.53
C LEU A 75 -12.77 1.40 -19.18
N LEU A 76 -12.15 2.45 -19.73
CA LEU A 76 -10.79 2.85 -19.41
C LEU A 76 -10.80 3.76 -18.19
N PRO A 77 -9.93 3.52 -17.19
CA PRO A 77 -9.73 4.47 -16.11
C PRO A 77 -9.39 5.85 -16.69
N PRO A 78 -9.97 6.94 -16.15
CA PRO A 78 -9.61 8.28 -16.57
C PRO A 78 -8.12 8.52 -16.32
N ARG A 79 -7.51 9.40 -17.12
CA ARG A 79 -6.13 9.82 -16.87
C ARG A 79 -6.07 10.49 -15.49
N PRO A 80 -4.98 10.26 -14.73
CA PRO A 80 -4.80 10.96 -13.47
C PRO A 80 -4.82 12.48 -13.73
N PRO A 81 -5.40 13.27 -12.82
CA PRO A 81 -5.43 14.72 -12.94
C PRO A 81 -4.00 15.27 -13.01
N THR A 82 -3.80 16.29 -13.84
CA THR A 82 -2.52 17.02 -13.93
C THR A 82 -2.23 17.70 -12.59
N PRO A 83 -0.97 17.75 -12.11
CA PRO A 83 -0.61 18.31 -10.79
C PRO A 83 -0.99 19.79 -10.59
N SER A 84 -1.22 20.54 -11.68
CA SER A 84 -1.69 21.93 -11.66
C SER A 84 -3.22 22.08 -11.52
N SER A 85 -3.98 20.99 -11.59
CA SER A 85 -5.44 21.03 -11.49
C SER A 85 -5.89 21.05 -10.04
N THR A 86 -6.62 22.10 -9.64
CA THR A 86 -7.41 22.11 -8.41
C THR A 86 -8.57 21.13 -8.54
N TYR A 87 -8.77 20.24 -7.57
CA TYR A 87 -9.93 19.36 -7.50
C TYR A 87 -10.76 19.67 -6.25
N ARG A 88 -12.08 19.58 -6.37
CA ARG A 88 -12.98 19.79 -5.23
C ARG A 88 -13.21 18.46 -4.53
N SER A 89 -12.74 18.34 -3.30
CA SER A 89 -12.95 17.17 -2.43
C SER A 89 -13.63 17.64 -1.15
N PHE A 90 -14.74 17.00 -0.79
CA PHE A 90 -15.50 17.29 0.46
C PHE A 90 -15.81 18.78 0.69
N GLY A 91 -16.09 19.52 -0.39
CA GLY A 91 -16.41 20.95 -0.34
C GLY A 91 -15.20 21.88 -0.46
N SER A 92 -13.97 21.38 -0.29
CA SER A 92 -12.74 22.16 -0.37
C SER A 92 -12.03 22.00 -1.71
N HIS A 93 -11.44 23.09 -2.21
CA HIS A 93 -10.55 23.05 -3.38
C HIS A 93 -9.15 22.64 -2.91
N ILE A 94 -8.70 21.48 -3.35
CA ILE A 94 -7.37 20.95 -3.05
C ILE A 94 -6.54 21.04 -4.33
N SER A 95 -5.38 21.67 -4.24
CA SER A 95 -4.37 21.65 -5.30
C SER A 95 -3.39 20.52 -5.01
N LEU A 96 -3.17 19.61 -5.97
CA LEU A 96 -2.27 18.47 -5.81
C LEU A 96 -0.79 18.87 -5.60
N SER A 97 -0.42 20.06 -6.08
CA SER A 97 0.95 20.60 -5.99
C SER A 97 1.05 21.80 -5.03
N ALA A 98 0.05 22.05 -4.18
CA ALA A 98 0.17 23.16 -3.23
C ALA A 98 1.33 22.91 -2.26
N PRO A 99 2.22 23.89 -2.06
CA PRO A 99 3.19 23.84 -0.97
C PRO A 99 2.45 23.77 0.37
N GLU A 100 3.07 23.15 1.37
CA GLU A 100 2.54 23.16 2.73
C GLU A 100 2.37 24.61 3.21
N LEU A 101 1.22 24.93 3.81
CA LEU A 101 0.94 26.27 4.32
C LEU A 101 1.94 26.58 5.44
N THR A 102 2.83 27.55 5.23
CA THR A 102 3.81 27.89 6.26
C THR A 102 3.19 28.79 7.33
N LEU A 103 3.79 28.83 8.53
CA LEU A 103 3.35 29.74 9.60
C LEU A 103 3.34 31.21 9.14
N ALA A 104 4.31 31.59 8.29
CA ALA A 104 4.41 32.93 7.71
C ALA A 104 3.24 33.25 6.76
N ASP A 105 2.80 32.28 5.95
CA ASP A 105 1.66 32.44 5.04
C ASP A 105 0.33 32.60 5.80
N ALA A 106 0.25 32.04 7.00
CA ALA A 106 -0.88 32.17 7.91
C ALA A 106 -0.83 33.42 8.80
N GLY A 107 0.23 34.23 8.68
CA GLY A 107 0.43 35.44 9.49
C GLY A 107 0.72 35.16 10.97
N ILE A 108 1.22 33.96 11.30
CA ILE A 108 1.50 33.52 12.67
C ILE A 108 2.99 33.72 12.96
N GLU A 109 3.30 34.30 14.12
CA GLU A 109 4.69 34.47 14.57
C GLU A 109 5.33 33.12 14.87
N GLN A 110 6.51 32.88 14.30
CA GLN A 110 7.27 31.66 14.53
C GLN A 110 8.11 31.77 15.82
N LEU A 111 7.86 30.85 16.77
CA LEU A 111 8.44 30.89 18.13
C LEU A 111 9.70 30.04 18.30
N TYR A 112 10.19 29.40 17.24
CA TYR A 112 11.36 28.52 17.28
C TYR A 112 12.36 28.90 16.17
N PRO A 113 13.67 28.70 16.37
CA PRO A 113 14.67 29.10 15.40
C PRO A 113 14.58 28.27 14.13
N THR A 114 14.49 28.94 12.98
CA THR A 114 14.74 28.33 11.67
C THR A 114 16.23 28.03 11.55
N SER A 115 16.58 26.80 11.15
CA SER A 115 17.96 26.47 10.78
C SER A 115 18.52 27.54 9.82
N PRO A 116 19.77 28.02 9.99
CA PRO A 116 20.30 29.05 9.12
C PRO A 116 20.23 28.58 7.66
N PRO A 117 19.92 29.48 6.70
CA PRO A 117 20.06 29.14 5.30
C PRO A 117 21.52 28.70 5.06
N PRO A 118 21.76 27.56 4.39
CA PRO A 118 23.12 27.14 4.11
C PRO A 118 23.80 28.21 3.27
N GLN A 119 24.74 28.94 3.87
CA GLN A 119 25.69 29.77 3.15
C GLN A 119 26.73 28.87 2.47
N THR A 120 26.28 28.06 1.51
CA THR A 120 27.15 27.51 0.46
C THR A 120 26.32 27.43 -0.81
N SER A 121 26.83 28.05 -1.86
CA SER A 121 26.23 28.26 -3.18
C SER A 121 26.10 26.96 -4.01
N SER A 122 25.67 25.86 -3.40
CA SER A 122 25.61 24.55 -4.05
C SER A 122 24.37 23.74 -3.63
N ARG A 123 23.19 24.36 -3.67
CA ARG A 123 21.93 23.62 -3.49
C ARG A 123 21.07 23.70 -4.73
N VAL A 124 20.78 22.53 -5.28
CA VAL A 124 19.81 22.30 -6.35
C VAL A 124 18.44 22.73 -5.84
N GLU A 125 17.72 23.53 -6.61
CA GLU A 125 16.35 23.94 -6.27
C GLU A 125 15.45 22.69 -6.18
N GLY A 126 14.92 22.41 -4.98
CA GLY A 126 13.99 21.29 -4.77
C GLY A 126 14.17 20.50 -3.47
N GLU A 127 15.24 20.71 -2.71
CA GLU A 127 15.38 20.01 -1.42
C GLU A 127 14.71 20.77 -0.27
N ALA A 128 13.77 20.08 0.39
CA ALA A 128 13.12 20.53 1.62
C ALA A 128 14.15 21.01 2.68
N PRO A 129 13.83 22.03 3.50
CA PRO A 129 14.70 22.48 4.58
C PRO A 129 15.18 21.28 5.42
N LEU A 130 16.48 21.19 5.71
CA LEU A 130 16.98 20.15 6.60
C LEU A 130 16.19 20.21 7.90
N PRO A 131 15.68 19.07 8.41
CA PRO A 131 14.89 19.05 9.63
C PRO A 131 15.73 19.67 10.76
N THR A 132 15.11 20.58 11.52
CA THR A 132 15.63 21.01 12.82
C THR A 132 16.12 19.77 13.55
N ALA A 133 17.44 19.65 13.73
CA ALA A 133 18.10 18.38 14.02
C ALA A 133 17.52 17.64 15.25
N ASN A 134 16.80 18.35 16.14
CA ASN A 134 15.92 17.77 17.14
C ASN A 134 14.73 18.72 17.44
N PRO A 135 13.47 18.36 17.12
CA PRO A 135 12.30 19.18 17.48
C PRO A 135 11.91 19.05 18.97
N GLN A 136 12.36 17.99 19.65
CA GLN A 136 12.02 17.68 21.04
C GLN A 136 12.22 18.84 22.04
N PRO A 137 13.41 19.50 22.13
CA PRO A 137 13.61 20.58 23.10
C PRO A 137 12.68 21.78 22.84
N HIS A 138 12.42 22.09 21.57
CA HIS A 138 11.52 23.17 21.16
C HIS A 138 10.08 22.86 21.52
N LEU A 139 9.61 21.63 21.27
CA LEU A 139 8.27 21.19 21.63
C LEU A 139 8.07 21.20 23.16
N ILE A 140 9.07 20.76 23.92
CA ILE A 140 9.03 20.82 25.39
C ILE A 140 9.01 22.28 25.88
N ALA A 141 9.79 23.17 25.27
CA ALA A 141 9.79 24.59 25.61
C ALA A 141 8.44 25.25 25.31
N LEU A 142 7.84 24.98 24.15
CA LEU A 142 6.51 25.46 23.78
C LEU A 142 5.42 24.90 24.70
N ALA A 143 5.48 23.62 25.08
CA ALA A 143 4.53 23.03 26.02
C ALA A 143 4.64 23.67 27.42
N ARG A 144 5.85 24.00 27.87
CA ARG A 144 6.06 24.76 29.12
C ARG A 144 5.51 26.18 29.00
N SER A 145 5.77 26.86 27.89
CA SER A 145 5.24 28.19 27.60
C SER A 145 3.70 28.19 27.57
N MET A 146 3.09 27.20 26.89
CA MET A 146 1.64 26.98 26.87
C MET A 146 1.06 26.83 28.28
N LEU A 147 1.70 26.03 29.13
CA LEU A 147 1.26 25.85 30.52
C LEU A 147 1.36 27.15 31.32
N THR A 148 2.44 27.90 31.19
CA THR A 148 2.61 29.19 31.88
C THR A 148 1.59 30.21 31.40
N THR A 149 1.34 30.31 30.10
CA THR A 149 0.32 31.21 29.54
C THR A 149 -1.08 30.81 29.98
N TYR A 150 -1.38 29.50 30.07
CA TYR A 150 -2.66 29.00 30.59
C TYR A 150 -2.86 29.32 32.07
N LEU A 151 -1.82 29.18 32.90
CA LEU A 151 -1.87 29.59 34.30
C LEU A 151 -2.04 31.11 34.44
N SER A 152 -1.39 31.90 33.58
CA SER A 152 -1.60 33.34 33.50
C SER A 152 -3.05 33.67 33.10
N LEU A 153 -3.62 32.94 32.14
CA LEU A 153 -5.02 33.09 31.72
C LEU A 153 -5.99 32.86 32.88
N ILE A 154 -5.83 31.76 33.64
CA ILE A 154 -6.65 31.50 34.83
C ILE A 154 -6.49 32.63 35.85
N GLY A 155 -5.27 33.10 36.07
CA GLY A 155 -4.98 34.24 36.93
C GLY A 155 -5.69 35.52 36.47
N THR A 156 -5.67 35.81 35.18
CA THR A 156 -6.38 36.97 34.60
C THR A 156 -7.88 36.83 34.71
N LEU A 157 -8.46 35.64 34.47
CA LEU A 157 -9.90 35.41 34.60
C LEU A 157 -10.40 35.57 36.04
N SER A 158 -9.55 35.28 37.02
CA SER A 158 -9.85 35.47 38.44
C SER A 158 -9.83 36.95 38.85
N LEU A 159 -8.93 37.76 38.27
CA LEU A 159 -8.75 39.16 38.63
C LEU A 159 -9.59 40.12 37.76
N ASN A 160 -9.47 40.01 36.44
CA ASN A 160 -10.13 40.87 35.44
C ASN A 160 -10.53 40.04 34.21
N PRO A 161 -11.79 39.58 34.12
CA PRO A 161 -12.23 38.68 33.06
C PRO A 161 -12.31 39.32 31.68
N GLU A 162 -12.22 40.64 31.53
CA GLU A 162 -12.30 41.34 30.24
C GLU A 162 -11.00 41.25 29.42
N LEU A 163 -9.86 40.98 30.07
CA LEU A 163 -8.51 40.96 29.45
C LEU A 163 -8.06 39.55 29.04
N PHE A 164 -9.00 38.63 28.78
CA PHE A 164 -8.67 37.25 28.43
C PHE A 164 -8.17 37.09 26.98
N GLY A 165 -8.53 38.02 26.09
CA GLY A 165 -8.27 37.94 24.64
C GLY A 165 -6.79 37.72 24.32
N ASP A 166 -5.93 38.61 24.80
CA ASP A 166 -4.47 38.56 24.55
C ASP A 166 -3.87 37.20 24.95
N ARG A 167 -4.30 36.65 26.09
CA ARG A 167 -3.80 35.36 26.59
C ARG A 167 -4.31 34.17 25.78
N VAL A 168 -5.50 34.27 25.19
CA VAL A 168 -6.05 33.26 24.28
C VAL A 168 -5.34 33.30 22.93
N ASP A 169 -5.04 34.50 22.43
CA ASP A 169 -4.30 34.68 21.17
C ASP A 169 -2.85 34.18 21.30
N ASP A 170 -2.20 34.44 22.46
CA ASP A 170 -0.89 33.86 22.80
C ASP A 170 -0.94 32.32 22.78
N LEU A 171 -1.97 31.72 23.38
CA LEU A 171 -2.15 30.26 23.39
C LEU A 171 -2.38 29.70 21.99
N GLN A 172 -3.19 30.37 21.17
CA GLN A 172 -3.47 29.97 19.79
C GLN A 172 -2.18 30.00 18.95
N THR A 173 -1.37 31.03 19.11
CA THR A 173 -0.06 31.17 18.45
C THR A 173 0.89 30.03 18.85
N ILE A 174 0.97 29.71 20.14
CA ILE A 174 1.79 28.58 20.63
C ILE A 174 1.29 27.25 20.04
N CYS A 175 -0.03 27.03 20.00
CA CYS A 175 -0.61 25.81 19.44
C CYS A 175 -0.28 25.64 17.95
N TYR A 176 -0.36 26.70 17.15
CA TYR A 176 0.01 26.64 15.74
C TYR A 176 1.50 26.31 15.54
N ASN A 177 2.37 26.92 16.33
CA ASN A 177 3.81 26.62 16.31
C ASN A 177 4.11 25.16 16.68
N MET A 178 3.42 24.61 17.68
CA MET A 178 3.54 23.19 18.04
C MET A 178 3.05 22.28 16.91
N HIS A 179 1.93 22.61 16.28
CA HIS A 179 1.38 21.84 15.17
C HIS A 179 2.34 21.80 13.99
N ASP A 180 2.93 22.93 13.64
CA ASP A 180 3.90 23.03 12.56
C ASP A 180 5.17 22.19 12.85
N LEU A 181 5.73 22.26 14.06
CA LEU A 181 6.86 21.40 14.46
C LEU A 181 6.52 19.91 14.39
N ILE A 182 5.30 19.52 14.78
CA ILE A 182 4.83 18.13 14.68
C ILE A 182 4.70 17.72 13.21
N ASN A 183 4.18 18.61 12.36
CA ASN A 183 4.02 18.36 10.92
C ASN A 183 5.37 18.14 10.26
N GLN A 184 6.38 18.96 10.56
CA GLN A 184 7.75 18.79 10.08
C GLN A 184 8.39 17.46 10.53
N TYR A 185 7.94 16.88 11.65
CA TYR A 185 8.41 15.59 12.13
C TYR A 185 7.70 14.37 11.49
N ARG A 186 6.58 14.57 10.78
CA ARG A 186 5.80 13.47 10.16
C ARG A 186 6.61 12.65 9.15
N PRO A 187 7.43 13.24 8.26
CA PRO A 187 8.24 12.45 7.33
C PRO A 187 9.27 11.57 8.05
N HIS A 188 9.86 12.06 9.15
CA HIS A 188 10.75 11.27 9.99
C HIS A 188 10.01 10.11 10.64
N GLN A 189 8.85 10.37 11.25
CA GLN A 189 7.99 9.34 11.84
C GLN A 189 7.61 8.24 10.83
N ALA A 190 7.25 8.62 9.60
CA ALA A 190 6.91 7.67 8.55
C ALA A 190 8.09 6.76 8.18
N ARG A 191 9.30 7.31 8.07
CA ARG A 191 10.52 6.54 7.80
C ARG A 191 10.82 5.55 8.93
N GLU A 192 10.80 5.99 10.18
CA GLU A 192 11.02 5.10 11.33
C GLU A 192 9.96 4.01 11.42
N THR A 193 8.69 4.34 11.13
CA THR A 193 7.59 3.35 11.10
C THR A 193 7.84 2.31 10.00
N LEU A 194 8.33 2.72 8.83
CA LEU A 194 8.68 1.80 7.75
C LEU A 194 9.87 0.91 8.13
N VAL A 195 10.90 1.47 8.77
CA VAL A 195 12.06 0.70 9.25
C VAL A 195 11.61 -0.39 10.22
N LEU A 196 10.81 -0.04 11.23
CA LEU A 196 10.26 -1.00 12.19
C LEU A 196 9.45 -2.11 11.52
N LEU A 197 8.61 -1.77 10.54
CA LEU A 197 7.84 -2.76 9.77
C LEU A 197 8.76 -3.70 8.97
N MET A 198 9.83 -3.17 8.38
CA MET A 198 10.81 -3.97 7.64
C MET A 198 11.62 -4.87 8.57
N GLU A 199 12.01 -4.39 9.75
CA GLU A 199 12.68 -5.19 10.77
C GLU A 199 11.79 -6.35 11.25
N GLU A 200 10.51 -6.08 11.53
CA GLU A 200 9.52 -7.11 11.86
C GLU A 200 9.38 -8.13 10.72
N ARG A 201 9.34 -7.67 9.47
CA ARG A 201 9.25 -8.54 8.29
C ARG A 201 10.48 -9.44 8.16
N VAL A 202 11.67 -8.91 8.38
CA VAL A 202 12.93 -9.67 8.34
C VAL A 202 12.95 -10.73 9.44
N GLU A 203 12.53 -10.36 10.66
CA GLU A 203 12.52 -11.29 11.78
C GLU A 203 11.50 -12.42 11.55
N GLY A 204 10.29 -12.09 11.11
CA GLY A 204 9.28 -13.09 10.74
C GLY A 204 9.76 -14.04 9.64
N MET A 205 10.48 -13.52 8.64
CA MET A 205 11.07 -14.35 7.57
C MET A 205 12.17 -15.28 8.09
N ARG A 206 12.99 -14.83 9.06
CA ARG A 206 14.00 -15.68 9.71
C ARG A 206 13.36 -16.81 10.51
N GLU A 207 12.30 -16.50 11.25
CA GLU A 207 11.55 -17.52 12.00
C GLU A 207 10.89 -18.53 11.06
N GLU A 208 10.30 -18.09 9.94
CA GLU A 208 9.73 -18.97 8.93
C GLU A 208 10.79 -19.91 8.35
N VAL A 209 11.96 -19.38 7.96
CA VAL A 209 13.08 -20.19 7.47
C VAL A 209 13.54 -21.20 8.52
N ARG A 210 13.61 -20.81 9.80
CA ARG A 210 13.93 -21.73 10.90
C ARG A 210 12.90 -22.85 11.01
N ARG A 211 11.61 -22.53 10.95
CA ARG A 211 10.52 -23.52 10.99
C ARG A 211 10.54 -24.48 9.80
N VAL A 212 10.82 -23.97 8.60
CA VAL A 212 10.96 -24.80 7.38
C VAL A 212 12.16 -25.73 7.51
N ARG A 213 13.29 -25.24 8.04
CA ARG A 213 14.48 -26.06 8.27
C ARG A 213 14.22 -27.19 9.26
N GLU A 214 13.58 -26.89 10.39
CA GLU A 214 13.16 -27.93 11.34
C GLU A 214 12.15 -28.91 10.72
N GLY A 215 11.21 -28.41 9.91
CA GLY A 215 10.28 -29.26 9.17
C GLY A 215 10.99 -30.22 8.23
N ARG A 216 11.99 -29.73 7.48
CA ARG A 216 12.84 -30.56 6.61
C ARG A 216 13.60 -31.62 7.39
N GLU A 217 14.19 -31.27 8.53
CA GLU A 217 14.93 -32.22 9.37
C GLU A 217 14.03 -33.33 9.91
N ARG A 218 12.81 -32.99 10.37
CA ARG A 218 11.81 -33.99 10.78
C ARG A 218 11.41 -34.92 9.64
N VAL A 219 11.15 -34.38 8.45
CA VAL A 219 10.82 -35.18 7.26
C VAL A 219 11.99 -36.08 6.86
N GLU A 220 13.22 -35.58 6.90
CA GLU A 220 14.43 -36.36 6.61
C GLU A 220 14.65 -37.48 7.63
N SER A 221 14.41 -37.22 8.93
CA SER A 221 14.45 -38.26 9.98
C SER A 221 13.43 -39.36 9.71
N VAL A 222 12.18 -39.00 9.42
CA VAL A 222 11.12 -39.97 9.11
C VAL A 222 11.44 -40.77 7.85
N MET A 223 11.97 -40.12 6.80
CA MET A 223 12.42 -40.82 5.58
C MET A 223 13.56 -41.79 5.87
N ARG A 224 14.53 -41.40 6.71
CA ARG A 224 15.64 -42.27 7.11
C ARG A 224 15.13 -43.47 7.91
N GLU A 225 14.23 -43.25 8.87
CA GLU A 225 13.60 -44.33 9.64
C GLU A 225 12.77 -45.28 8.76
N LEU A 226 12.04 -44.77 7.76
CA LEU A 226 11.35 -45.61 6.78
C LEU A 226 12.31 -46.36 5.84
N GLY A 227 13.39 -45.69 5.41
CA GLY A 227 14.42 -46.29 4.57
C GLY A 227 15.14 -47.44 5.27
N VAL A 228 15.48 -47.27 6.55
CA VAL A 228 16.09 -48.32 7.38
C VAL A 228 15.12 -49.49 7.60
N LYS A 229 13.82 -49.23 7.82
CA LYS A 229 12.81 -50.31 7.92
C LYS A 229 12.68 -51.11 6.62
N ASN A 230 12.84 -50.47 5.47
CA ASN A 230 12.78 -51.13 4.18
C ASN A 230 14.05 -51.97 3.89
N GLU A 231 15.21 -51.58 4.42
CA GLU A 231 16.44 -52.38 4.36
C GLU A 231 16.42 -53.59 5.33
N GLU A 232 15.78 -53.45 6.49
CA GLU A 232 15.59 -54.56 7.44
C GLU A 232 14.57 -55.61 6.95
N GLU A 233 13.53 -55.24 6.19
CA GLU A 233 12.61 -56.21 5.55
C GLU A 233 13.22 -56.91 4.31
N VAL A 234 14.21 -56.32 3.64
CA VAL A 234 14.88 -56.93 2.46
C VAL A 234 16.09 -57.81 2.86
N GLY A 235 16.55 -57.74 4.11
CA GLY A 235 17.66 -58.53 4.66
C GLY A 235 17.38 -60.02 4.94
N GLY A 236 16.27 -60.58 4.44
CA GLY A 236 15.83 -61.94 4.74
C GLY A 236 15.33 -62.71 3.51
N GLY A 237 16.12 -62.79 2.44
CA GLY A 237 15.67 -63.52 1.24
C GLY A 237 16.73 -63.69 0.17
N LEU A 238 17.81 -64.41 0.48
CA LEU A 238 18.75 -64.88 -0.55
C LEU A 238 18.12 -66.10 -1.27
N VAL A 239 17.39 -65.87 -2.34
CA VAL A 239 17.09 -66.91 -3.35
C VAL A 239 17.63 -66.46 -4.69
N LYS A 240 18.51 -67.30 -5.20
CA LYS A 240 19.19 -67.23 -6.49
C LYS A 240 18.19 -67.66 -7.57
N GLU A 241 17.90 -66.81 -8.55
CA GLU A 241 17.45 -67.30 -9.85
C GLU A 241 17.86 -66.33 -10.97
N GLU A 242 18.53 -66.89 -11.97
CA GLU A 242 18.92 -66.22 -13.20
C GLU A 242 17.72 -66.01 -14.13
N GLY A 243 17.73 -64.88 -14.85
CA GLY A 243 17.33 -64.80 -16.25
C GLY A 243 15.85 -64.98 -16.62
N LYS A 244 15.11 -63.87 -16.73
CA LYS A 244 14.26 -63.58 -17.90
C LYS A 244 13.79 -62.13 -17.92
N ALA A 245 14.02 -61.47 -19.05
CA ALA A 245 13.45 -60.17 -19.36
C ALA A 245 11.95 -60.34 -19.69
N GLU A 246 11.04 -59.69 -18.95
CA GLU A 246 9.68 -59.44 -19.44
C GLU A 246 9.12 -58.08 -18.96
N ASP A 247 8.61 -57.37 -19.95
CA ASP A 247 7.87 -56.11 -20.01
C ASP A 247 6.54 -56.19 -19.21
N GLY A 248 6.61 -56.37 -17.89
CA GLY A 248 5.43 -56.54 -17.01
C GLY A 248 5.32 -55.55 -15.84
N GLY A 249 6.35 -54.76 -15.57
CA GLY A 249 6.41 -53.87 -14.39
C GLY A 249 5.43 -52.69 -14.44
N ASP A 250 5.27 -52.08 -15.61
CA ASP A 250 4.52 -50.84 -15.78
C ASP A 250 2.99 -51.05 -15.59
N GLN A 251 2.46 -52.23 -15.94
CA GLN A 251 1.04 -52.54 -15.68
C GLN A 251 0.76 -52.79 -14.20
N SER A 252 1.64 -53.47 -13.48
CA SER A 252 1.47 -53.76 -12.05
C SER A 252 1.54 -52.47 -11.21
N GLU A 253 2.46 -51.55 -11.56
CA GLU A 253 2.55 -50.24 -10.91
C GLU A 253 1.34 -49.35 -11.21
N LYS A 254 0.88 -49.31 -12.47
CA LYS A 254 -0.36 -48.61 -12.84
C LYS A 254 -1.57 -49.19 -12.10
N GLN A 255 -1.62 -50.50 -11.90
CA GLN A 255 -2.72 -51.14 -11.19
C GLN A 255 -2.69 -50.81 -9.68
N ARG A 256 -1.51 -50.78 -9.04
CA ARG A 256 -1.36 -50.28 -7.65
C ARG A 256 -1.76 -48.82 -7.52
N GLN A 257 -1.36 -47.96 -8.47
CA GLN A 257 -1.75 -46.55 -8.46
C GLN A 257 -3.28 -46.41 -8.58
N ARG A 258 -3.92 -47.11 -9.51
CA ARG A 258 -5.38 -47.08 -9.68
C ARG A 258 -6.14 -47.60 -8.45
N SER A 259 -5.60 -48.61 -7.77
CA SER A 259 -6.17 -49.12 -6.51
C SER A 259 -6.11 -48.09 -5.38
N LYS A 260 -5.02 -47.32 -5.29
CA LYS A 260 -4.87 -46.23 -4.31
C LYS A 260 -5.83 -45.07 -4.61
N TRP A 261 -5.98 -44.68 -5.87
CA TRP A 261 -6.94 -43.65 -6.29
C TRP A 261 -8.39 -44.03 -5.97
N ARG A 262 -8.78 -45.28 -6.22
CA ARG A 262 -10.12 -45.79 -5.87
C ARG A 262 -10.38 -45.88 -4.37
N ALA A 263 -9.34 -46.05 -3.54
CA ALA A 263 -9.48 -46.04 -2.09
C ALA A 263 -9.74 -44.62 -1.58
N MET A 264 -9.02 -43.63 -2.12
CA MET A 264 -9.17 -42.21 -1.77
C MET A 264 -10.53 -41.63 -2.22
N GLU A 265 -11.02 -42.04 -3.39
CA GLU A 265 -12.34 -41.66 -3.90
C GLU A 265 -13.47 -42.19 -3.01
N ARG A 266 -13.32 -43.43 -2.52
CA ARG A 266 -14.28 -44.05 -1.59
C ARG A 266 -14.27 -43.39 -0.20
N GLU A 267 -13.12 -42.90 0.26
CA GLU A 267 -13.04 -42.12 1.50
C GLU A 267 -13.62 -40.70 1.34
N MET A 268 -13.52 -40.08 0.17
CA MET A 268 -14.18 -38.79 -0.10
C MET A 268 -15.70 -38.90 -0.21
N GLU A 269 -16.22 -39.98 -0.81
CA GLU A 269 -17.67 -40.21 -0.95
C GLU A 269 -18.33 -40.62 0.38
N GLY A 270 -17.56 -41.08 1.37
CA GLY A 270 -18.05 -41.43 2.71
C GLY A 270 -18.18 -40.26 3.69
N VAL A 271 -17.91 -39.02 3.27
CA VAL A 271 -17.90 -37.81 4.12
C VAL A 271 -19.00 -36.79 3.71
N SER A 272 -20.02 -37.22 2.96
CA SER A 272 -21.28 -36.45 2.79
C SER A 272 -22.44 -37.09 3.54
#